data_AF-A0A7S1QMJ7-F1
#
_entry.id   AF-A0A7S1QMJ7-F1
#
_cell.length_a   1.000
_cell.length_b   1.000
_cell.length_c   1.000
_cell.angle_alpha   90.00
_cell.angle_beta   90.00
_cell.angle_gamma   90.00
#
_symmetry.space_group_name_H-M   'P 1'
#
loop_
_entity.id
_entity.type
_entity.pdbx_description
1 polymer ?
#
loop_
_entity_poly.entity_id
_entity_poly.type
_entity_poly.pdbx_seq_one_letter_code
_entity_poly.pdbx_strand_id
1 'polypeptide(L)'
;MATQSPTMAPTSMPTPAPTLGPAPAPSPAPTNPPMWSGSNMKMTHYWDCNGQGCDATTLQPWDESKYISPVGYGPQDPAEFGGALYGEKMWLTGAASDALSALMGPDDGCCGGDPNDGGIGGCGKCALVQNPESMNPDWTAVVMKKNRCPPWSNGCGAGEPHFDIAAPGFDNLKWSTANVCGLRPGTGFDSQSQSEAVGNWWSECSHTADCAHLCDQLPMNFRKGCKLFASWGWKRGDPDKVKFKAIACPPEFVKHVGSLFGAGGASGAALLDLAADSSRSADAAAGSAPLSLRLDGQSKLAPTLLQVPSSATTDAEVLPHSVEQHLGVQEERSNPQPRASKGFLAKFHNLMQVMLKLDVASSSKPLAKEPEASVEL
;
A
#
# COMPACT_ATOMS: atom_id res chain seq x y z
N MET A 1 62.78 -55.66 25.30
CA MET A 1 62.17 -55.23 24.02
C MET A 1 60.92 -56.07 23.78
N ALA A 2 59.75 -55.44 23.79
CA ALA A 2 58.51 -55.90 23.15
C ALA A 2 57.50 -54.75 23.26
N THR A 3 57.44 -53.94 22.22
CA THR A 3 56.59 -52.74 22.09
C THR A 3 55.21 -53.19 21.60
N GLN A 4 54.16 -52.92 22.37
CA GLN A 4 52.78 -53.21 21.98
C GLN A 4 52.25 -52.09 21.05
N SER A 5 51.63 -52.51 19.95
CA SER A 5 51.01 -51.64 18.94
C SER A 5 49.60 -51.21 19.35
N PRO A 6 49.14 -50.00 18.97
CA PRO A 6 47.82 -49.50 19.33
C PRO A 6 46.71 -50.02 18.41
N THR A 7 45.60 -50.43 19.03
CA THR A 7 44.34 -50.85 18.40
C THR A 7 43.63 -49.66 17.75
N MET A 8 43.32 -49.76 16.45
CA MET A 8 42.51 -48.79 15.71
C MET A 8 41.03 -48.88 16.07
N ALA A 9 40.40 -47.72 16.26
CA ALA A 9 38.97 -47.56 16.48
C ALA A 9 38.14 -47.81 15.20
N PRO A 10 36.89 -48.30 15.31
CA PRO A 10 36.04 -48.58 14.16
C PRO A 10 35.40 -47.31 13.58
N THR A 11 35.48 -47.19 12.26
CA THR A 11 34.86 -46.13 11.42
C THR A 11 33.34 -46.28 11.39
N SER A 12 32.61 -45.21 11.75
CA SER A 12 31.15 -45.14 11.61
C SER A 12 30.74 -44.98 10.14
N MET A 13 29.77 -45.78 9.69
CA MET A 13 29.18 -45.69 8.35
C MET A 13 28.21 -44.50 8.25
N PRO A 14 28.11 -43.83 7.08
CA PRO A 14 27.20 -42.72 6.88
C PRO A 14 25.74 -43.18 6.72
N THR A 15 24.83 -42.51 7.44
CA THR A 15 23.37 -42.65 7.35
C THR A 15 22.86 -42.22 5.97
N PRO A 16 21.99 -43.01 5.30
CA PRO A 16 21.40 -42.60 4.02
C PRO A 16 20.43 -41.42 4.19
N ALA A 17 20.50 -40.46 3.28
CA ALA A 17 19.61 -39.30 3.21
C ALA A 17 18.15 -39.72 2.89
N PRO A 18 17.14 -39.06 3.47
CA PRO A 18 15.74 -39.38 3.21
C PRO A 18 15.37 -39.07 1.75
N THR A 19 14.84 -40.07 1.06
CA THR A 19 14.25 -39.94 -0.28
C THR A 19 13.02 -39.03 -0.21
N LEU A 20 13.09 -37.87 -0.87
CA LEU A 20 11.94 -36.99 -1.06
C LEU A 20 10.88 -37.74 -1.88
N GLY A 21 9.68 -37.87 -1.34
CA GLY A 21 8.54 -38.43 -2.06
C GLY A 21 8.19 -37.59 -3.31
N PRO A 22 7.53 -38.18 -4.31
CA PRO A 22 7.12 -37.47 -5.52
C PRO A 22 6.23 -36.28 -5.17
N ALA A 23 6.56 -35.10 -5.70
CA ALA A 23 5.75 -33.91 -5.58
C ALA A 23 4.33 -34.16 -6.13
N PRO A 24 3.27 -33.66 -5.46
CA PRO A 24 1.91 -33.82 -5.95
C PRO A 24 1.79 -33.19 -7.35
N ALA A 25 1.20 -33.94 -8.28
CA ALA A 25 0.98 -33.49 -9.64
C ALA A 25 0.10 -32.23 -9.65
N PRO A 26 0.38 -31.24 -10.54
CA PRO A 26 -0.43 -30.04 -10.63
C PRO A 26 -1.87 -30.41 -10.99
N SER A 27 -2.82 -29.86 -10.23
CA SER A 27 -4.25 -30.01 -10.50
C SER A 27 -4.56 -29.42 -11.89
N PRO A 28 -5.34 -30.12 -12.75
CA PRO A 28 -5.64 -29.63 -14.09
C PRO A 28 -6.42 -28.32 -14.03
N ALA A 29 -5.97 -27.33 -14.81
CA ALA A 29 -6.67 -26.05 -14.95
C ALA A 29 -8.09 -26.28 -15.50
N PRO A 30 -9.11 -25.55 -15.00
CA PRO A 30 -10.48 -25.69 -15.50
C PRO A 30 -10.57 -25.38 -17.00
N THR A 31 -11.19 -26.29 -17.75
CA THR A 31 -11.13 -26.38 -19.22
C THR A 31 -12.11 -25.45 -19.98
N ASN A 32 -12.85 -24.58 -19.28
CA ASN A 32 -13.69 -23.57 -19.91
C ASN A 32 -13.19 -22.16 -19.52
N PRO A 33 -13.05 -21.23 -20.48
CA PRO A 33 -12.71 -19.86 -20.14
C PRO A 33 -13.77 -19.31 -19.16
N PRO A 34 -13.34 -18.53 -18.15
CA PRO A 34 -14.28 -17.92 -17.21
C PRO A 34 -15.35 -17.13 -17.98
N MET A 35 -16.63 -17.42 -17.72
CA MET A 35 -17.70 -16.52 -18.18
C MET A 35 -17.56 -15.22 -17.37
N TRP A 36 -17.10 -14.17 -18.04
CA TRP A 36 -16.93 -12.85 -17.44
C TRP A 36 -18.27 -12.12 -17.35
N SER A 37 -18.48 -11.36 -16.27
CA SER A 37 -19.68 -10.51 -16.11
C SER A 37 -19.62 -9.28 -17.02
N GLY A 38 -18.42 -8.83 -17.37
CA GLY A 38 -18.20 -7.74 -18.32
C GLY A 38 -16.73 -7.62 -18.69
N SER A 39 -16.45 -6.73 -19.65
CA SER A 39 -15.10 -6.43 -20.17
C SER A 39 -14.84 -4.94 -20.33
N ASN A 40 -15.63 -4.11 -19.66
CA ASN A 40 -15.62 -2.65 -19.73
C ASN A 40 -15.30 -2.02 -18.37
N MET A 41 -14.73 -2.79 -17.43
CA MET A 41 -14.33 -2.24 -16.14
C MET A 41 -13.07 -1.40 -16.33
N LYS A 42 -13.10 -0.23 -15.71
CA LYS A 42 -11.93 0.63 -15.57
C LYS A 42 -11.16 0.24 -14.31
N MET A 43 -9.84 0.40 -14.32
CA MET A 43 -9.07 0.34 -13.09
C MET A 43 -8.13 1.53 -12.99
N THR A 44 -7.85 1.97 -11.77
CA THR A 44 -6.75 2.88 -11.45
C THR A 44 -5.95 2.30 -10.29
N HIS A 45 -5.03 3.09 -9.73
CA HIS A 45 -4.25 2.72 -8.57
C HIS A 45 -4.07 3.90 -7.62
N TYR A 46 -3.92 3.60 -6.33
CA TYR A 46 -3.65 4.56 -5.27
C TYR A 46 -2.82 3.93 -4.15
N TRP A 47 -2.18 4.77 -3.33
CA TRP A 47 -1.69 4.38 -2.01
C TRP A 47 -1.49 5.62 -1.15
N ASP A 48 -2.55 6.01 -0.44
CA ASP A 48 -2.60 7.24 0.35
C ASP A 48 -2.24 7.00 1.83
N CYS A 49 -1.93 5.76 2.20
CA CYS A 49 -1.70 5.26 3.56
C CYS A 49 -2.88 5.46 4.54
N ASN A 50 -4.00 6.03 4.11
CA ASN A 50 -5.15 6.25 4.96
C ASN A 50 -5.91 4.93 5.19
N GLY A 51 -6.62 4.81 6.30
CA GLY A 51 -7.47 3.64 6.55
C GLY A 51 -8.53 3.50 5.45
N GLN A 52 -8.95 2.27 5.20
CA GLN A 52 -9.88 1.96 4.12
C GLN A 52 -11.33 2.04 4.62
N GLY A 53 -12.29 2.50 3.80
CA GLY A 53 -13.68 2.74 4.24
C GLY A 53 -14.33 1.56 4.98
N CYS A 54 -14.03 0.32 4.58
CA CYS A 54 -14.53 -0.89 5.25
C CYS A 54 -13.94 -1.10 6.66
N ASP A 55 -12.85 -0.45 7.02
CA ASP A 55 -12.24 -0.50 8.36
C ASP A 55 -12.85 0.50 9.34
N ALA A 56 -13.58 1.50 8.84
CA ALA A 56 -14.01 2.66 9.63
C ALA A 56 -14.90 2.28 10.82
N THR A 57 -15.82 1.33 10.62
CA THR A 57 -16.72 0.83 11.67
C THR A 57 -16.04 -0.13 12.64
N THR A 58 -14.93 -0.75 12.22
CA THR A 58 -14.16 -1.70 13.02
C THR A 58 -13.30 -0.99 14.07
N LEU A 59 -12.72 0.17 13.74
CA LEU A 59 -11.87 0.94 14.66
C LEU A 59 -12.66 1.48 15.86
N GLN A 60 -12.36 1.01 17.07
CA GLN A 60 -13.11 1.38 18.28
C GLN A 60 -12.20 1.43 19.53
N PRO A 61 -12.16 2.55 20.29
CA PRO A 61 -12.79 3.84 19.95
C PRO A 61 -12.13 4.47 18.72
N TRP A 62 -12.83 5.42 18.08
CA TRP A 62 -12.26 6.15 16.95
C TRP A 62 -10.99 6.89 17.36
N ASP A 63 -9.91 6.62 16.64
CA ASP A 63 -8.60 7.25 16.81
C ASP A 63 -7.95 7.35 15.43
N GLU A 64 -8.03 8.54 14.83
CA GLU A 64 -7.53 8.78 13.48
C GLU A 64 -6.06 8.39 13.32
N SER A 65 -5.24 8.46 14.38
CA SER A 65 -3.83 8.06 14.30
C SER A 65 -3.63 6.56 14.04
N LYS A 66 -4.64 5.73 14.32
CA LYS A 66 -4.64 4.27 14.11
C LYS A 66 -5.39 3.85 12.84
N TYR A 67 -6.07 4.80 12.20
CA TYR A 67 -6.78 4.61 10.94
C TYR A 67 -5.82 4.73 9.74
N ILE A 68 -4.96 3.72 9.59
CA ILE A 68 -3.88 3.63 8.59
C ILE A 68 -4.06 2.34 7.79
N SER A 69 -3.82 2.37 6.47
CA SER A 69 -3.85 1.18 5.63
C SER A 69 -2.74 0.20 6.05
N PRO A 70 -3.06 -1.04 6.46
CA PRO A 70 -2.04 -2.04 6.76
C PRO A 70 -1.20 -2.36 5.53
N VAL A 71 0.11 -2.62 5.74
CA VAL A 71 1.05 -3.00 4.67
C VAL A 71 0.54 -4.20 3.85
N GLY A 72 -0.05 -5.19 4.54
CA GLY A 72 -0.56 -6.41 3.91
C GLY A 72 -1.82 -6.22 3.06
N TYR A 73 -2.38 -5.01 2.97
CA TYR A 73 -3.43 -4.66 2.00
C TYR A 73 -2.88 -4.41 0.60
N GLY A 74 -1.56 -4.14 0.48
CA GLY A 74 -0.90 -4.10 -0.81
C GLY A 74 -0.90 -5.47 -1.50
N PRO A 75 -0.41 -5.56 -2.74
CA PRO A 75 -0.40 -6.79 -3.52
C PRO A 75 0.29 -7.96 -2.81
N GLN A 76 -0.37 -9.12 -2.77
CA GLN A 76 0.11 -10.35 -2.15
C GLN A 76 0.25 -11.48 -3.19
N ASP A 77 1.29 -12.30 -3.05
CA ASP A 77 1.47 -13.51 -3.86
C ASP A 77 0.70 -14.69 -3.22
N PRO A 78 -0.32 -15.27 -3.88
CA PRO A 78 -1.08 -16.40 -3.35
C PRO A 78 -0.22 -17.60 -2.96
N ALA A 79 0.94 -17.80 -3.61
CA ALA A 79 1.85 -18.91 -3.30
C ALA A 79 2.34 -18.89 -1.84
N GLU A 80 2.30 -17.75 -1.17
CA GLU A 80 2.72 -17.56 0.21
C GLU A 80 1.63 -17.92 1.23
N PHE A 81 0.42 -18.19 0.72
CA PHE A 81 -0.78 -18.44 1.50
C PHE A 81 -1.46 -19.75 1.08
N GLY A 82 -0.69 -20.71 0.57
CA GLY A 82 -1.20 -22.02 0.14
C GLY A 82 -1.63 -22.11 -1.32
N GLY A 83 -1.50 -21.02 -2.08
CA GLY A 83 -1.69 -20.99 -3.53
C GLY A 83 -2.97 -20.29 -4.01
N ALA A 84 -3.03 -20.08 -5.31
CA ALA A 84 -4.16 -19.45 -5.99
C ALA A 84 -5.38 -20.38 -6.05
N LEU A 85 -6.58 -19.85 -5.81
CA LEU A 85 -7.82 -20.62 -5.87
C LEU A 85 -8.40 -20.69 -7.29
N TYR A 86 -8.23 -19.62 -8.06
CA TYR A 86 -8.75 -19.46 -9.43
C TYR A 86 -7.64 -19.39 -10.48
N GLY A 87 -6.39 -19.65 -10.09
CA GLY A 87 -5.20 -19.51 -10.94
C GLY A 87 -4.68 -18.08 -11.07
N GLU A 88 -5.18 -17.16 -10.24
CA GLU A 88 -4.72 -15.78 -10.12
C GLU A 88 -3.23 -15.69 -9.75
N LYS A 89 -2.60 -14.60 -10.16
CA LYS A 89 -1.18 -14.33 -9.89
C LYS A 89 -0.96 -13.43 -8.68
N MET A 90 -1.99 -12.73 -8.25
CA MET A 90 -1.91 -11.84 -7.10
C MET A 90 -3.29 -11.65 -6.46
N TRP A 91 -3.25 -11.42 -5.15
CA TRP A 91 -4.38 -10.90 -4.38
C TRP A 91 -4.16 -9.42 -4.12
N LEU A 92 -5.22 -8.64 -4.28
CA LEU A 92 -5.22 -7.19 -4.24
C LEU A 92 -6.37 -6.73 -3.35
N THR A 93 -6.20 -5.60 -2.68
CA THR A 93 -7.33 -4.83 -2.15
C THR A 93 -7.59 -3.60 -3.02
N GLY A 94 -8.78 -3.03 -2.93
CA GLY A 94 -9.10 -1.83 -3.70
C GLY A 94 -10.36 -1.11 -3.26
N ALA A 95 -10.55 0.08 -3.84
CA ALA A 95 -11.76 0.85 -3.75
C ALA A 95 -12.70 0.47 -4.91
N ALA A 96 -13.86 -0.11 -4.61
CA ALA A 96 -14.82 -0.50 -5.64
C ALA A 96 -15.83 0.62 -5.89
N SER A 97 -16.22 0.82 -7.15
CA SER A 97 -17.38 1.68 -7.46
C SER A 97 -18.68 1.11 -6.92
N ASP A 98 -19.70 1.95 -6.80
CA ASP A 98 -21.04 1.56 -6.38
C ASP A 98 -21.62 0.46 -7.29
N ALA A 99 -21.42 0.56 -8.60
CA ALA A 99 -21.90 -0.43 -9.58
C ALA A 99 -21.23 -1.80 -9.37
N LEU A 100 -19.92 -1.81 -9.11
CA LEU A 100 -19.19 -3.05 -8.87
C LEU A 100 -19.49 -3.64 -7.49
N SER A 101 -19.67 -2.79 -6.48
CA SER A 101 -20.09 -3.19 -5.14
C SER A 101 -21.46 -3.85 -5.15
N ALA A 102 -22.43 -3.27 -5.86
CA ALA A 102 -23.76 -3.85 -6.04
C ALA A 102 -23.71 -5.24 -6.73
N LEU A 103 -22.79 -5.44 -7.68
CA LEU A 103 -22.57 -6.75 -8.31
C LEU A 103 -22.01 -7.78 -7.31
N MET A 104 -21.13 -7.36 -6.40
CA MET A 104 -20.53 -8.23 -5.38
C MET A 104 -21.49 -8.56 -4.23
N GLY A 105 -22.51 -7.73 -4.01
CA GLY A 105 -23.56 -7.96 -3.02
C GLY A 105 -23.27 -7.37 -1.64
N PRO A 106 -23.97 -7.81 -0.59
CA PRO A 106 -23.84 -7.24 0.76
C PRO A 106 -22.45 -7.48 1.35
N ASP A 107 -22.10 -6.72 2.39
CA ASP A 107 -20.87 -6.93 3.15
C ASP A 107 -20.73 -8.38 3.65
N ASP A 108 -19.51 -8.90 3.68
CA ASP A 108 -19.22 -10.26 4.16
C ASP A 108 -19.23 -10.37 5.69
N GLY A 109 -19.22 -9.24 6.39
CA GLY A 109 -19.22 -9.13 7.86
C GLY A 109 -17.85 -9.35 8.51
N CYS A 110 -16.91 -10.03 7.86
CA CYS A 110 -15.57 -10.29 8.41
C CYS A 110 -14.56 -9.15 8.19
N CYS A 111 -14.77 -8.30 7.18
CA CYS A 111 -13.84 -7.23 6.80
C CYS A 111 -14.41 -5.81 7.07
N GLY A 112 -15.35 -5.72 8.01
CA GLY A 112 -16.07 -4.50 8.40
C GLY A 112 -17.08 -4.03 7.35
N GLY A 113 -17.49 -2.77 7.48
CA GLY A 113 -18.48 -2.12 6.60
C GLY A 113 -18.15 -0.65 6.39
N ASP A 114 -18.56 -0.09 5.25
CA ASP A 114 -18.30 1.30 4.87
C ASP A 114 -19.54 2.17 5.13
N PRO A 115 -19.52 3.04 6.17
CA PRO A 115 -20.68 3.85 6.52
C PRO A 115 -21.02 4.90 5.47
N ASN A 116 -20.11 5.18 4.54
CA ASN A 116 -20.31 6.20 3.51
C ASN A 116 -20.95 5.64 2.26
N ASP A 117 -21.12 4.33 2.09
CA ASP A 117 -21.63 3.74 0.85
C ASP A 117 -23.17 3.72 0.72
N GLY A 118 -23.88 4.19 1.75
CA GLY A 118 -25.34 4.23 1.74
C GLY A 118 -25.99 2.83 1.82
N GLY A 119 -25.25 1.82 2.29
CA GLY A 119 -25.72 0.44 2.43
C GLY A 119 -25.60 -0.39 1.14
N ILE A 120 -24.80 0.04 0.16
CA ILE A 120 -24.56 -0.72 -1.07
C ILE A 120 -23.83 -2.04 -0.77
N GLY A 121 -22.90 -2.01 0.19
CA GLY A 121 -22.20 -3.19 0.69
C GLY A 121 -21.01 -3.60 -0.17
N GLY A 122 -20.55 -4.84 0.01
CA GLY A 122 -19.44 -5.44 -0.73
C GLY A 122 -18.12 -5.44 0.02
N CYS A 123 -18.04 -4.88 1.23
CA CYS A 123 -16.84 -4.96 2.06
C CYS A 123 -16.49 -6.43 2.34
N GLY A 124 -15.23 -6.79 2.06
CA GLY A 124 -14.77 -8.18 2.16
C GLY A 124 -15.21 -9.09 1.02
N LYS A 125 -15.93 -8.58 0.01
CA LYS A 125 -16.26 -9.34 -1.21
C LYS A 125 -15.17 -9.19 -2.27
N CYS A 126 -15.09 -10.17 -3.16
CA CYS A 126 -14.04 -10.25 -4.16
C CYS A 126 -14.56 -10.31 -5.60
N ALA A 127 -13.76 -9.79 -6.51
CA ALA A 127 -13.88 -10.02 -7.94
C ALA A 127 -12.60 -10.65 -8.50
N LEU A 128 -12.76 -11.53 -9.48
CA LEU A 128 -11.66 -11.94 -10.34
C LEU A 128 -11.56 -10.94 -11.49
N VAL A 129 -10.35 -10.47 -11.78
CA VAL A 129 -10.11 -9.44 -12.80
C VAL A 129 -9.02 -9.89 -13.78
N GLN A 130 -9.09 -9.44 -15.03
CA GLN A 130 -8.08 -9.65 -16.06
C GLN A 130 -7.87 -8.37 -16.86
N ASN A 131 -6.62 -7.90 -16.96
CA ASN A 131 -6.25 -6.77 -17.81
C ASN A 131 -5.63 -7.28 -19.12
N PRO A 132 -6.43 -7.44 -20.21
CA PRO A 132 -5.94 -7.96 -21.49
C PRO A 132 -5.00 -6.99 -22.21
N GLU A 133 -4.89 -5.73 -21.77
CA GLU A 133 -4.01 -4.73 -22.39
C GLU A 133 -2.62 -4.69 -21.74
N SER A 134 -2.42 -5.40 -20.63
CA SER A 134 -1.13 -5.50 -19.92
C SER A 134 -0.07 -6.29 -20.71
N MET A 135 1.16 -6.35 -20.20
CA MET A 135 2.20 -7.27 -20.71
C MET A 135 1.86 -8.73 -20.50
N ASN A 136 1.08 -9.02 -19.46
CA ASN A 136 0.67 -10.37 -19.09
C ASN A 136 -0.86 -10.50 -19.25
N PRO A 137 -1.37 -10.50 -20.50
CA PRO A 137 -2.81 -10.40 -20.77
C PRO A 137 -3.63 -11.59 -20.23
N ASP A 138 -2.98 -12.73 -20.02
CA ASP A 138 -3.61 -13.94 -19.47
C ASP A 138 -3.63 -13.96 -17.94
N TRP A 139 -2.87 -13.08 -17.28
CA TRP A 139 -2.87 -13.03 -15.81
C TRP A 139 -4.22 -12.55 -15.28
N THR A 140 -4.65 -13.21 -14.23
CA THR A 140 -5.79 -12.77 -13.43
C THR A 140 -5.33 -12.36 -12.03
N ALA A 141 -6.12 -11.51 -11.39
CA ALA A 141 -5.94 -11.13 -9.99
C ALA A 141 -7.28 -11.25 -9.26
N VAL A 142 -7.24 -11.54 -7.96
CA VAL A 142 -8.42 -11.41 -7.10
C VAL A 142 -8.33 -10.08 -6.38
N VAL A 143 -9.37 -9.25 -6.49
CA VAL A 143 -9.46 -7.95 -5.82
C VAL A 143 -10.55 -7.99 -4.77
N MET A 144 -10.21 -7.73 -3.51
CA MET A 144 -11.17 -7.55 -2.42
C MET A 144 -11.51 -6.07 -2.24
N LYS A 145 -12.81 -5.73 -2.13
CA LYS A 145 -13.21 -4.38 -1.74
C LYS A 145 -12.86 -4.14 -0.28
N LYS A 146 -12.03 -3.12 -0.06
CA LYS A 146 -11.75 -2.54 1.26
C LYS A 146 -12.15 -1.08 1.38
N ASN A 147 -12.44 -0.42 0.27
CA ASN A 147 -12.83 0.98 0.26
C ASN A 147 -13.95 1.22 -0.76
N ARG A 148 -14.64 2.36 -0.65
CA ARG A 148 -15.57 2.83 -1.67
C ARG A 148 -14.87 3.78 -2.63
N CYS A 149 -15.12 3.60 -3.92
CA CYS A 149 -14.81 4.61 -4.93
C CYS A 149 -16.10 5.32 -5.37
N PRO A 150 -16.42 6.51 -4.82
CA PRO A 150 -17.71 7.13 -5.03
C PRO A 150 -17.89 7.67 -6.45
N PRO A 151 -19.13 7.84 -6.96
CA PRO A 151 -19.38 8.19 -8.36
C PRO A 151 -18.88 9.59 -8.78
N TRP A 152 -18.51 10.44 -7.84
CA TRP A 152 -17.96 11.76 -8.08
C TRP A 152 -16.41 11.81 -8.05
N SER A 153 -15.74 10.70 -7.70
CA SER A 153 -14.28 10.62 -7.82
C SER A 153 -13.87 10.31 -9.26
N ASN A 154 -12.65 10.68 -9.61
CA ASN A 154 -12.08 10.36 -10.92
C ASN A 154 -12.07 8.84 -11.12
N GLY A 155 -12.50 8.38 -12.30
CA GLY A 155 -12.50 6.96 -12.67
C GLY A 155 -13.76 6.17 -12.28
N CYS A 156 -14.50 6.58 -11.25
CA CYS A 156 -15.54 5.75 -10.61
C CYS A 156 -16.98 6.11 -10.98
N GLY A 157 -17.17 6.79 -12.11
CA GLY A 157 -18.43 7.40 -12.54
C GLY A 157 -19.69 6.56 -12.29
N ALA A 158 -20.81 7.24 -12.08
CA ALA A 158 -22.09 6.60 -11.78
C ALA A 158 -22.46 5.51 -12.80
N GLY A 159 -22.71 4.30 -12.31
CA GLY A 159 -23.11 3.15 -13.13
C GLY A 159 -21.96 2.42 -13.83
N GLU A 160 -20.71 2.88 -13.70
CA GLU A 160 -19.56 2.23 -14.32
C GLU A 160 -18.82 1.33 -13.31
N PRO A 161 -18.53 0.06 -13.66
CA PRO A 161 -17.70 -0.80 -12.82
C PRO A 161 -16.26 -0.27 -12.80
N HIS A 162 -15.71 -0.10 -11.60
CA HIS A 162 -14.35 0.38 -11.41
C HIS A 162 -13.70 -0.20 -10.15
N PHE A 163 -12.39 -0.46 -10.24
CA PHE A 163 -11.52 -0.66 -9.07
C PHE A 163 -10.37 0.33 -9.06
N ASP A 164 -10.23 1.08 -7.98
CA ASP A 164 -8.97 1.76 -7.67
C ASP A 164 -8.12 0.80 -6.82
N ILE A 165 -6.98 0.35 -7.33
CA ILE A 165 -6.16 -0.70 -6.68
C ILE A 165 -5.22 -0.11 -5.65
N ALA A 166 -5.22 -0.68 -4.45
CA ALA A 166 -4.26 -0.32 -3.41
C ALA A 166 -2.88 -0.89 -3.77
N ALA A 167 -2.01 -0.06 -4.35
CA ALA A 167 -0.69 -0.44 -4.84
C ALA A 167 0.39 0.51 -4.27
N PRO A 168 1.15 0.10 -3.24
CA PRO A 168 2.21 0.91 -2.66
C PRO A 168 3.21 1.40 -3.72
N GLY A 169 3.56 2.68 -3.66
CA GLY A 169 4.45 3.33 -4.65
C GLY A 169 3.74 3.83 -5.89
N PHE A 170 2.48 3.44 -6.13
CA PHE A 170 1.71 3.87 -7.29
C PHE A 170 0.74 5.01 -6.98
N ASP A 171 0.88 5.73 -5.87
CA ASP A 171 0.00 6.85 -5.59
C ASP A 171 0.19 7.98 -6.62
N ASN A 172 -0.85 8.76 -6.89
CA ASN A 172 -0.74 9.96 -7.72
C ASN A 172 -1.12 11.19 -6.89
N LEU A 173 -0.11 11.96 -6.46
CA LEU A 173 -0.28 13.05 -5.49
C LEU A 173 -1.17 14.18 -6.02
N LYS A 174 -1.33 14.31 -7.35
CA LYS A 174 -2.25 15.27 -7.94
C LYS A 174 -3.72 14.95 -7.64
N TRP A 175 -4.04 13.67 -7.48
CA TRP A 175 -5.41 13.18 -7.31
C TRP A 175 -5.68 12.61 -5.91
N SER A 176 -4.62 12.19 -5.21
CA SER A 176 -4.67 11.59 -3.87
C SER A 176 -4.80 12.65 -2.78
N THR A 177 -6.02 13.18 -2.63
CA THR A 177 -6.30 14.26 -1.66
C THR A 177 -6.28 13.83 -0.19
N ALA A 178 -6.25 12.53 0.09
CA ALA A 178 -6.27 11.96 1.43
C ALA A 178 -4.93 11.33 1.85
N ASN A 179 -3.85 11.59 1.10
CA ASN A 179 -2.54 11.02 1.37
C ASN A 179 -1.97 11.50 2.70
N VAL A 180 -1.66 10.54 3.57
CA VAL A 180 -1.06 10.77 4.89
C VAL A 180 0.30 10.07 5.05
N CYS A 181 0.83 9.47 3.99
CA CYS A 181 2.11 8.77 4.01
C CYS A 181 3.22 9.72 4.51
N GLY A 182 3.95 9.33 5.56
CA GLY A 182 4.96 10.18 6.21
C GLY A 182 4.43 11.35 7.02
N LEU A 183 3.12 11.62 7.01
CA LEU A 183 2.48 12.64 7.85
C LEU A 183 2.00 12.04 9.19
N ARG A 184 1.54 10.79 9.17
CA ARG A 184 1.08 10.07 10.38
C ARG A 184 2.06 8.95 10.78
N PRO A 185 2.30 8.76 12.09
CA PRO A 185 3.02 7.59 12.59
C PRO A 185 2.39 6.28 12.11
N GLY A 186 3.22 5.25 11.92
CA GLY A 186 2.73 3.92 11.53
C GLY A 186 2.41 3.74 10.05
N THR A 187 2.48 4.79 9.23
CA THR A 187 2.35 4.66 7.76
C THR A 187 3.52 3.89 7.14
N GLY A 188 4.69 3.92 7.78
CA GLY A 188 5.91 3.27 7.32
C GLY A 188 6.68 4.03 6.24
N PHE A 189 6.15 5.15 5.74
CA PHE A 189 6.79 6.02 4.75
C PHE A 189 7.43 7.24 5.42
N ASP A 190 8.49 7.77 4.81
CA ASP A 190 9.14 9.01 5.24
C ASP A 190 8.42 10.26 4.73
N SER A 191 7.74 10.15 3.59
CA SER A 191 7.03 11.25 2.95
C SER A 191 5.92 10.77 2.00
N GLN A 192 5.04 11.68 1.60
CA GLN A 192 4.04 11.44 0.57
C GLN A 192 4.67 11.17 -0.81
N SER A 193 5.80 11.82 -1.13
CA SER A 193 6.49 11.58 -2.41
C SER A 193 6.98 10.15 -2.55
N GLN A 194 7.34 9.50 -1.45
CA GLN A 194 7.78 8.11 -1.47
C GLN A 194 6.64 7.13 -1.82
N SER A 195 5.37 7.47 -1.55
CA SER A 195 4.22 6.66 -1.98
C SER A 195 3.88 6.83 -3.47
N GLU A 196 4.44 7.83 -4.16
CA GLU A 196 4.30 8.08 -5.60
C GLU A 196 5.53 7.63 -6.42
N ALA A 197 6.54 7.00 -5.81
CA ALA A 197 7.82 6.69 -6.47
C ALA A 197 7.69 5.99 -7.84
N VAL A 198 6.63 5.20 -8.06
CA VAL A 198 6.28 4.54 -9.33
C VAL A 198 4.99 5.11 -9.93
N GLY A 199 4.25 5.96 -9.22
CA GLY A 199 2.92 6.43 -9.56
C GLY A 199 2.82 7.27 -10.82
N ASN A 200 3.94 7.84 -11.29
CA ASN A 200 4.04 8.57 -12.55
C ASN A 200 4.84 7.80 -13.63
N TRP A 201 4.95 6.47 -13.53
CA TRP A 201 5.78 5.63 -14.41
C TRP A 201 5.63 5.93 -15.92
N TRP A 202 4.46 6.37 -16.39
CA TRP A 202 4.23 6.68 -17.81
C TRP A 202 5.08 7.84 -18.34
N SER A 203 5.72 8.64 -17.48
CA SER A 203 6.64 9.68 -17.92
C SER A 203 7.99 9.14 -18.39
N GLU A 204 8.35 7.92 -17.97
CA GLU A 204 9.70 7.35 -18.17
C GLU A 204 9.70 5.90 -18.69
N CYS A 205 8.59 5.16 -18.51
CA CYS A 205 8.47 3.75 -18.80
C CYS A 205 7.31 3.45 -19.76
N SER A 206 7.48 2.43 -20.60
CA SER A 206 6.41 1.98 -21.53
C SER A 206 5.35 1.15 -20.82
N HIS A 207 5.73 0.48 -19.73
CA HIS A 207 4.84 -0.26 -18.87
C HIS A 207 5.42 -0.35 -17.46
N THR A 208 4.55 -0.63 -16.48
CA THR A 208 4.94 -0.67 -15.05
C THR A 208 6.11 -1.60 -14.74
N ALA A 209 6.30 -2.68 -15.50
CA ALA A 209 7.39 -3.62 -15.29
C ALA A 209 8.78 -3.02 -15.56
N ASP A 210 8.91 -2.03 -16.46
CA ASP A 210 10.18 -1.34 -16.72
C ASP A 210 10.61 -0.50 -15.50
N CYS A 211 9.61 0.05 -14.82
CA CYS A 211 9.77 0.91 -13.66
C CYS A 211 9.80 0.14 -12.33
N ALA A 212 9.81 -1.20 -12.35
CA ALA A 212 9.81 -2.00 -11.12
C ALA A 212 11.03 -1.74 -10.20
N HIS A 213 12.13 -1.24 -10.76
CA HIS A 213 13.31 -0.84 -10.01
C HIS A 213 13.05 0.38 -9.09
N LEU A 214 12.09 1.25 -9.43
CA LEU A 214 11.69 2.38 -8.59
C LEU A 214 11.02 1.91 -7.28
N CYS A 215 10.49 0.68 -7.24
CA CYS A 215 10.00 0.07 -6.02
C CYS A 215 11.08 -0.05 -4.92
N ASP A 216 12.37 0.02 -5.26
CA ASP A 216 13.45 -0.01 -4.26
C ASP A 216 13.57 1.28 -3.45
N GLN A 217 12.88 2.34 -3.86
CA GLN A 217 12.77 3.60 -3.11
C GLN A 217 11.74 3.54 -1.97
N LEU A 218 10.87 2.53 -1.98
CA LEU A 218 9.86 2.33 -0.95
C LEU A 218 10.49 1.74 0.33
N PRO A 219 9.81 1.88 1.48
CA PRO A 219 10.18 1.15 2.68
C PRO A 219 10.12 -0.37 2.44
N MET A 220 11.01 -1.11 3.09
CA MET A 220 11.32 -2.53 2.79
C MET A 220 10.08 -3.43 2.69
N ASN A 221 9.16 -3.25 3.63
CA ASN A 221 7.91 -4.00 3.76
C ASN A 221 6.92 -3.78 2.61
N PHE A 222 7.04 -2.68 1.84
CA PHE A 222 6.18 -2.40 0.69
C PHE A 222 6.78 -2.82 -0.66
N ARG A 223 8.10 -3.00 -0.74
CA ARG A 223 8.81 -3.24 -1.99
C ARG A 223 8.29 -4.47 -2.73
N LYS A 224 7.98 -5.53 -2.00
CA LYS A 224 7.50 -6.79 -2.55
C LYS A 224 6.15 -6.62 -3.26
N GLY A 225 5.18 -6.01 -2.58
CA GLY A 225 3.87 -5.73 -3.16
C GLY A 225 3.95 -4.78 -4.36
N CYS A 226 4.77 -3.74 -4.25
CA CYS A 226 5.04 -2.83 -5.36
C CYS A 226 5.57 -3.56 -6.60
N LYS A 227 6.61 -4.40 -6.43
CA LYS A 227 7.20 -5.18 -7.53
C LYS A 227 6.22 -6.20 -8.12
N LEU A 228 5.38 -6.82 -7.28
CA LEU A 228 4.36 -7.76 -7.74
C LEU A 228 3.34 -7.05 -8.65
N PHE A 229 2.80 -5.90 -8.24
CA PHE A 229 1.90 -5.13 -9.09
C PHE A 229 2.59 -4.60 -10.35
N ALA A 230 3.81 -4.06 -10.21
CA ALA A 230 4.61 -3.61 -11.35
C ALA A 230 4.79 -4.71 -12.39
N SER A 231 5.01 -5.96 -11.96
CA SER A 231 5.20 -7.13 -12.83
C SER A 231 3.98 -7.49 -13.68
N TRP A 232 2.78 -7.03 -13.31
CA TRP A 232 1.59 -7.19 -14.16
C TRP A 232 1.80 -6.51 -15.52
N GLY A 233 2.56 -5.40 -15.53
CA GLY A 233 2.97 -4.70 -16.75
C GLY A 233 1.83 -3.91 -17.37
N TRP A 234 1.16 -3.07 -16.58
CA TRP A 234 0.16 -2.15 -17.11
C TRP A 234 0.82 -1.19 -18.12
N LYS A 235 0.17 -1.00 -19.27
CA LYS A 235 0.62 -0.11 -20.35
C LYS A 235 -0.07 1.26 -20.34
N ARG A 236 -1.02 1.46 -19.43
CA ARG A 236 -1.69 2.73 -19.12
C ARG A 236 -2.12 2.74 -17.66
N GLY A 237 -2.22 3.92 -17.05
CA GLY A 237 -2.62 4.06 -15.65
C GLY A 237 -4.10 3.78 -15.39
N ASP A 238 -4.92 3.80 -16.44
CA ASP A 238 -6.38 3.70 -16.40
C ASP A 238 -6.95 2.65 -17.40
N PRO A 239 -6.52 1.38 -17.37
CA PRO A 239 -7.03 0.37 -18.32
C PRO A 239 -8.55 0.28 -18.26
N ASP A 240 -9.21 0.31 -19.43
CA ASP A 240 -10.67 0.46 -19.56
C ASP A 240 -11.36 -0.77 -20.19
N LYS A 241 -10.58 -1.79 -20.55
CA LYS A 241 -11.06 -3.08 -21.09
C LYS A 241 -10.86 -4.24 -20.13
N VAL A 242 -10.88 -3.95 -18.83
CA VAL A 242 -10.65 -4.99 -17.81
C VAL A 242 -11.87 -5.89 -17.75
N LYS A 243 -11.62 -7.19 -17.81
CA LYS A 243 -12.64 -8.22 -17.60
C LYS A 243 -12.81 -8.49 -16.13
N PHE A 244 -14.03 -8.71 -15.69
CA PHE A 244 -14.34 -8.88 -14.27
C PHE A 244 -15.52 -9.81 -14.05
N LYS A 245 -15.55 -10.44 -12.87
CA LYS A 245 -16.70 -11.15 -12.34
C LYS A 245 -16.62 -11.22 -10.82
N ALA A 246 -17.77 -11.16 -10.14
CA ALA A 246 -17.82 -11.45 -8.71
C ALA A 246 -17.49 -12.94 -8.46
N ILE A 247 -16.78 -13.21 -7.38
CA ILE A 247 -16.37 -14.56 -6.96
C ILE A 247 -16.42 -14.68 -5.44
N ALA A 248 -16.39 -15.92 -4.93
CA ALA A 248 -16.05 -16.13 -3.53
C ALA A 248 -14.59 -15.73 -3.30
N CYS A 249 -14.30 -15.02 -2.21
CA CYS A 249 -12.91 -14.72 -1.86
C CYS A 249 -12.17 -16.02 -1.51
N PRO A 250 -10.89 -16.17 -1.91
CA PRO A 250 -10.03 -17.23 -1.39
C PRO A 250 -9.99 -17.19 0.14
N PRO A 251 -10.23 -18.31 0.86
CA PRO A 251 -10.32 -18.32 2.32
C PRO A 251 -9.06 -17.79 3.02
N GLU A 252 -7.87 -18.14 2.53
CA GLU A 252 -6.61 -17.64 3.10
C GLU A 252 -6.41 -16.15 2.82
N PHE A 253 -6.99 -15.61 1.73
CA PHE A 253 -7.00 -14.17 1.49
C PHE A 253 -7.89 -13.43 2.50
N VAL A 254 -9.09 -13.96 2.76
CA VAL A 254 -10.01 -13.43 3.79
C VAL A 254 -9.36 -13.44 5.16
N LYS A 255 -8.75 -14.57 5.53
CA LYS A 255 -8.04 -14.72 6.80
C LYS A 255 -6.87 -13.77 6.94
N HIS A 256 -6.07 -13.60 5.88
CA HIS A 256 -4.97 -12.64 5.85
C HIS A 256 -5.49 -11.22 6.06
N VAL A 257 -6.38 -10.73 5.19
CA VAL A 257 -6.91 -9.36 5.27
C VAL A 257 -7.64 -9.09 6.57
N GLY A 258 -8.49 -10.02 7.02
CA GLY A 258 -9.25 -9.89 8.26
C GLY A 258 -8.39 -9.85 9.53
N SER A 259 -7.13 -10.31 9.47
CA SER A 259 -6.20 -10.24 10.60
C SER A 259 -5.44 -8.92 10.70
N LEU A 260 -5.47 -8.09 9.65
CA LEU A 260 -4.59 -6.92 9.54
C LEU A 260 -5.19 -5.64 10.12
N PHE A 261 -6.50 -5.61 10.37
CA PHE A 261 -7.16 -4.43 10.94
C PHE A 261 -8.23 -4.86 11.94
N GLY A 262 -8.20 -4.28 13.14
CA GLY A 262 -9.16 -4.58 14.20
C GLY A 262 -9.57 -3.35 15.00
N ALA A 263 -10.18 -3.56 16.16
CA ALA A 263 -10.64 -2.47 17.03
C ALA A 263 -9.51 -1.52 17.46
N GLY A 264 -8.28 -2.03 17.56
CA GLY A 264 -7.08 -1.23 17.84
C GLY A 264 -6.44 -0.56 16.60
N GLY A 265 -7.08 -0.62 15.43
CA GLY A 265 -6.53 -0.14 14.16
C GLY A 265 -5.69 -1.18 13.43
N ALA A 266 -4.75 -0.71 12.61
CA ALA A 266 -3.84 -1.55 11.85
C ALA A 266 -2.97 -2.43 12.79
N SER A 267 -2.92 -3.73 12.51
CA SER A 267 -2.21 -4.72 13.32
C SER A 267 -0.71 -4.74 13.02
N GLY A 268 0.07 -5.02 14.06
CA GLY A 268 1.54 -4.93 14.08
C GLY A 268 2.33 -5.91 13.21
N ALA A 269 1.71 -6.72 12.35
CA ALA A 269 2.44 -7.24 11.18
C ALA A 269 2.94 -6.09 10.28
N ALA A 270 2.36 -4.89 10.43
CA ALA A 270 2.87 -3.63 9.90
C ALA A 270 3.99 -2.96 10.75
N LEU A 271 4.24 -3.40 12.00
CA LEU A 271 5.17 -2.79 12.96
C LEU A 271 6.36 -3.67 13.36
N LEU A 272 6.27 -5.00 13.24
CA LEU A 272 7.26 -5.93 13.80
C LEU A 272 8.61 -5.96 13.07
N ASP A 273 8.70 -5.42 11.85
CA ASP A 273 10.00 -5.25 11.17
C ASP A 273 10.78 -4.02 11.65
N LEU A 274 10.16 -3.07 12.35
CA LEU A 274 10.87 -1.92 12.94
C LEU A 274 11.60 -2.29 14.24
N ALA A 275 11.08 -3.25 15.01
CA ALA A 275 11.66 -3.63 16.30
C ALA A 275 12.85 -4.60 16.16
N ALA A 276 12.89 -5.42 15.10
CA ALA A 276 13.97 -6.37 14.87
C ALA A 276 15.28 -5.70 14.44
N ASP A 277 15.22 -4.54 13.77
CA ASP A 277 16.42 -3.86 13.25
C ASP A 277 17.14 -2.98 14.30
N SER A 278 16.42 -2.39 15.25
CA SER A 278 17.06 -1.70 16.39
C SER A 278 17.75 -2.65 17.36
N SER A 279 17.31 -3.91 17.46
CA SER A 279 17.96 -4.91 18.32
C SER A 279 19.27 -5.47 17.73
N ARG A 280 19.48 -5.43 16.41
CA ARG A 280 20.70 -5.97 15.77
C ARG A 280 21.88 -4.99 15.74
N SER A 281 21.63 -3.70 15.96
CA SER A 281 22.69 -2.68 16.00
C SER A 281 23.28 -2.44 17.40
N ALA A 282 22.69 -3.01 18.46
CA ALA A 282 23.15 -2.83 19.84
C ALA A 282 24.10 -3.93 20.36
N ASP A 283 24.11 -5.12 19.74
CA ASP A 283 24.88 -6.28 20.25
C ASP A 283 26.31 -6.41 19.67
N ALA A 284 26.75 -5.48 18.81
CA ALA A 284 28.10 -5.52 18.21
C ALA A 284 29.17 -4.70 18.96
N ALA A 285 28.87 -4.13 20.14
CA ALA A 285 29.79 -3.27 20.87
C ALA A 285 29.84 -3.56 22.38
N ALA A 286 30.01 -4.83 22.77
CA ALA A 286 30.39 -5.17 24.15
C ALA A 286 31.15 -6.50 24.22
N GLY A 287 32.47 -6.45 24.01
CA GLY A 287 33.37 -7.57 24.18
C GLY A 287 34.77 -7.10 24.53
N SER A 288 34.99 -6.76 25.81
CA SER A 288 36.27 -6.34 26.37
C SER A 288 37.31 -7.47 26.40
N ALA A 289 38.58 -7.12 26.17
CA ALA A 289 39.70 -7.65 26.96
C ALA A 289 40.83 -6.60 27.09
N PRO A 290 41.53 -6.53 28.24
CA PRO A 290 42.41 -5.41 28.62
C PRO A 290 43.91 -5.74 28.45
N LEU A 291 44.79 -4.73 28.35
CA LEU A 291 46.00 -4.60 29.18
C LEU A 291 46.85 -3.35 28.87
N SER A 292 47.37 -2.79 29.97
CA SER A 292 48.67 -2.11 30.15
C SER A 292 48.85 -0.62 29.82
N LEU A 293 48.94 0.13 30.94
CA LEU A 293 49.62 1.40 31.11
C LEU A 293 51.07 1.37 30.57
N ARG A 294 51.48 2.46 29.93
CA ARG A 294 52.79 3.11 30.18
C ARG A 294 52.63 4.63 30.12
N LEU A 295 53.01 5.29 31.22
CA LEU A 295 53.38 6.71 31.28
C LEU A 295 54.82 6.86 30.77
N ASP A 296 55.08 7.95 30.05
CA ASP A 296 56.30 8.77 29.93
C ASP A 296 55.98 9.76 28.78
N GLY A 297 56.34 11.04 28.72
CA GLY A 297 57.22 11.96 29.43
C GLY A 297 57.36 13.21 28.54
N GLN A 298 57.56 14.37 29.17
CA GLN A 298 57.58 15.76 28.67
C GLN A 298 58.41 16.09 27.40
N SER A 299 57.96 17.08 26.60
CA SER A 299 58.54 18.45 26.51
C SER A 299 58.32 19.20 25.17
N LYS A 300 57.89 20.47 25.33
CA LYS A 300 58.20 21.72 24.59
C LYS A 300 58.63 21.69 23.11
N LEU A 301 57.96 22.51 22.29
CA LEU A 301 58.47 23.75 21.64
C LEU A 301 57.36 24.40 20.78
N ALA A 302 57.27 25.73 20.82
CA ALA A 302 56.42 26.59 19.96
C ALA A 302 57.24 27.15 18.78
N PRO A 303 56.76 28.14 18.01
CA PRO A 303 55.64 28.18 17.06
C PRO A 303 56.13 28.50 15.63
N THR A 304 55.30 28.39 14.58
CA THR A 304 55.58 29.04 13.28
C THR A 304 54.30 29.46 12.55
N LEU A 305 54.28 30.75 12.20
CA LEU A 305 53.33 31.49 11.36
C LEU A 305 53.16 30.89 9.95
N LEU A 306 51.97 31.09 9.35
CA LEU A 306 51.72 31.40 7.92
C LEU A 306 50.19 31.59 7.78
N GLN A 307 49.63 32.80 7.86
CA GLN A 307 49.54 33.85 6.82
C GLN A 307 48.57 33.50 5.69
N VAL A 308 47.41 34.17 5.75
CA VAL A 308 46.31 34.18 4.77
C VAL A 308 46.62 35.24 3.70
N PRO A 309 46.24 35.02 2.43
CA PRO A 309 45.92 36.13 1.55
C PRO A 309 44.44 36.11 1.13
N SER A 310 43.85 37.30 1.24
CA SER A 310 42.58 37.73 0.67
C SER A 310 42.87 38.52 -0.61
N SER A 311 42.06 38.37 -1.67
CA SER A 311 41.79 39.31 -2.77
C SER A 311 40.74 38.67 -3.69
N ALA A 312 39.49 39.16 -3.72
CA ALA A 312 38.98 40.27 -4.53
C ALA A 312 38.86 39.95 -6.03
N THR A 313 37.64 39.96 -6.55
CA THR A 313 37.32 40.34 -7.94
C THR A 313 35.88 40.84 -8.04
N THR A 314 35.73 41.84 -8.90
CA THR A 314 34.60 42.73 -9.11
C THR A 314 33.91 42.45 -10.46
N ASP A 315 32.62 42.79 -10.50
CA ASP A 315 31.86 43.44 -11.59
C ASP A 315 31.31 42.72 -12.84
N ALA A 316 30.14 43.28 -13.20
CA ALA A 316 29.41 43.38 -14.47
C ALA A 316 28.51 42.19 -14.88
N GLU A 317 27.19 42.27 -14.76
CA GLU A 317 26.20 43.09 -15.51
C GLU A 317 25.87 42.50 -16.90
N VAL A 318 24.60 42.11 -17.03
CA VAL A 318 23.99 41.40 -18.17
C VAL A 318 22.97 42.32 -18.81
N LEU A 319 23.00 42.50 -20.14
CA LEU A 319 21.85 42.86 -20.99
C LEU A 319 22.21 42.75 -22.51
N PRO A 320 21.23 42.77 -23.45
CA PRO A 320 20.92 41.61 -24.33
C PRO A 320 21.05 41.90 -25.85
N HIS A 321 20.80 40.90 -26.72
CA HIS A 321 20.31 41.14 -28.09
C HIS A 321 19.51 39.97 -28.71
N SER A 322 18.42 40.36 -29.39
CA SER A 322 17.53 39.61 -30.30
C SER A 322 18.19 39.23 -31.64
N VAL A 323 17.67 38.18 -32.32
CA VAL A 323 17.42 38.16 -33.79
C VAL A 323 16.20 37.25 -34.09
N GLU A 324 15.48 37.62 -35.16
CA GLU A 324 14.15 37.24 -35.65
C GLU A 324 13.94 35.87 -36.35
N GLN A 325 12.68 35.42 -36.26
CA GLN A 325 11.75 34.79 -37.23
C GLN A 325 12.22 33.94 -38.44
N HIS A 326 11.61 32.74 -38.61
CA HIS A 326 10.89 32.33 -39.83
C HIS A 326 9.94 31.09 -39.64
N LEU A 327 8.64 31.35 -39.86
CA LEU A 327 7.53 30.57 -40.49
C LEU A 327 7.41 29.02 -40.50
N GLY A 328 6.20 28.54 -40.09
CA GLY A 328 5.46 27.32 -40.53
C GLY A 328 5.74 26.04 -39.70
N VAL A 329 4.80 25.25 -39.17
CA VAL A 329 3.43 24.86 -39.54
C VAL A 329 2.67 24.43 -38.26
N GLN A 330 1.37 24.73 -38.17
CA GLN A 330 0.47 24.34 -37.08
C GLN A 330 -0.03 22.89 -37.22
N GLU A 331 -0.13 22.16 -36.11
CA GLU A 331 -1.13 21.11 -35.94
C GLU A 331 -1.70 21.18 -34.51
N GLU A 332 -3.03 21.39 -34.42
CA GLU A 332 -3.79 21.53 -33.19
C GLU A 332 -3.90 20.22 -32.40
N ARG A 333 -3.58 20.25 -31.10
CA ARG A 333 -4.21 19.36 -30.11
C ARG A 333 -4.79 20.21 -28.99
N SER A 334 -6.12 20.32 -28.99
CA SER A 334 -6.93 21.00 -27.99
C SER A 334 -6.90 20.22 -26.66
N ASN A 335 -6.38 20.88 -25.62
CA ASN A 335 -6.40 20.45 -24.23
C ASN A 335 -7.40 21.33 -23.46
N PRO A 336 -8.51 20.80 -22.90
CA PRO A 336 -9.33 21.58 -21.99
C PRO A 336 -8.82 21.43 -20.55
N GLN A 337 -8.22 22.50 -20.02
CA GLN A 337 -8.06 22.67 -18.57
C GLN A 337 -9.43 22.89 -17.90
N PRO A 338 -9.77 22.21 -16.78
CA PRO A 338 -10.84 22.66 -15.91
C PRO A 338 -10.31 23.64 -14.85
N ARG A 339 -10.98 24.78 -14.72
CA ARG A 339 -10.79 25.76 -13.64
C ARG A 339 -11.18 25.13 -12.30
N ALA A 340 -10.25 25.10 -11.36
CA ALA A 340 -10.52 24.78 -9.96
C ALA A 340 -11.47 25.85 -9.37
N SER A 341 -12.66 25.44 -8.94
CA SER A 341 -13.62 26.33 -8.29
C SER A 341 -13.36 26.38 -6.79
N LYS A 342 -13.16 27.60 -6.26
CA LYS A 342 -12.97 27.92 -4.84
C LYS A 342 -14.16 27.55 -3.93
N GLY A 343 -15.19 26.88 -4.44
CA GLY A 343 -16.40 26.49 -3.70
C GLY A 343 -16.28 25.17 -2.92
N PHE A 344 -15.21 24.38 -3.14
CA PHE A 344 -15.07 23.04 -2.55
C PHE A 344 -14.69 23.07 -1.06
N LEU A 345 -13.77 23.96 -0.67
CA LEU A 345 -13.34 24.13 0.73
C LEU A 345 -14.49 24.58 1.66
N ALA A 346 -15.43 25.39 1.16
CA ALA A 346 -16.56 25.87 1.96
C ALA A 346 -17.62 24.78 2.23
N LYS A 347 -17.77 23.80 1.33
CA LYS A 347 -18.72 22.68 1.51
C LYS A 347 -18.18 21.60 2.45
N PHE A 348 -16.87 21.33 2.40
CA PHE A 348 -16.24 20.35 3.29
C PHE A 348 -16.20 20.83 4.75
N HIS A 349 -15.95 22.13 4.97
CA HIS A 349 -15.99 22.72 6.31
C HIS A 349 -17.40 22.74 6.93
N ASN A 350 -18.45 22.91 6.11
CA ASN A 350 -19.83 22.86 6.58
C ASN A 350 -20.28 21.45 6.94
N LEU A 351 -19.83 20.42 6.23
CA LEU A 351 -20.20 19.02 6.51
C LEU A 351 -19.59 18.53 7.84
N MET A 352 -18.33 18.89 8.12
CA MET A 352 -17.66 18.63 9.40
C MET A 352 -18.35 19.35 10.57
N GLN A 353 -18.80 20.60 10.39
CA GLN A 353 -19.54 21.32 11.43
C GLN A 353 -20.95 20.74 11.68
N VAL A 354 -21.59 20.14 10.68
CA VAL A 354 -22.90 19.50 10.84
C VAL A 354 -22.77 18.19 11.62
N MET A 355 -21.70 17.41 11.42
CA MET A 355 -21.45 16.19 12.20
C MET A 355 -21.13 16.51 13.68
N LEU A 356 -20.32 17.54 13.95
CA LEU A 356 -20.04 17.99 15.32
C LEU A 356 -21.29 18.53 16.06
N LYS A 357 -22.29 19.05 15.35
CA LYS A 357 -23.55 19.53 15.97
C LYS A 357 -24.56 18.42 16.24
N LEU A 358 -24.50 17.31 15.50
CA LEU A 358 -25.39 16.16 15.72
C LEU A 358 -24.99 15.36 16.97
N ASP A 359 -23.70 15.30 17.30
CA ASP A 359 -23.21 14.64 18.52
C ASP A 359 -23.60 15.37 19.82
N VAL A 360 -23.70 16.71 19.78
CA VAL A 360 -24.11 17.49 20.96
C VAL A 360 -25.62 17.37 21.23
N ALA A 361 -26.44 17.15 20.19
CA ALA A 361 -27.90 17.02 20.33
C ALA A 361 -28.33 15.62 20.82
N SER A 362 -27.51 14.58 20.67
CA SER A 362 -27.84 13.22 21.12
C SER A 362 -27.59 12.98 22.61
N SER A 363 -26.89 13.89 23.30
CA SER A 363 -26.49 13.72 24.72
C SER A 363 -27.43 14.39 25.74
N SER A 364 -28.59 14.90 25.33
CA SER A 364 -29.49 15.67 26.22
C SER A 364 -30.97 15.30 26.10
N LYS A 365 -31.31 14.00 26.19
CA LYS A 365 -32.66 13.56 26.54
C LYS A 365 -32.70 12.99 27.97
N PRO A 366 -33.43 13.62 28.92
CA PRO A 366 -33.63 13.04 30.24
C PRO A 366 -34.59 11.84 30.17
N LEU A 367 -34.23 10.81 30.92
CA LEU A 367 -34.97 9.56 31.12
C LEU A 367 -36.34 9.87 31.73
N ALA A 368 -37.43 9.48 31.05
CA ALA A 368 -38.78 9.60 31.58
C ALA A 368 -38.98 8.61 32.73
N LYS A 369 -39.51 9.13 33.84
CA LYS A 369 -39.79 8.45 35.10
C LYS A 369 -41.06 7.60 34.96
N GLU A 370 -41.01 6.32 35.33
CA GLU A 370 -42.19 5.45 35.44
C GLU A 370 -43.17 5.97 36.51
N PRO A 371 -44.49 5.82 36.33
CA PRO A 371 -45.46 6.10 37.38
C PRO A 371 -45.63 4.90 38.31
N GLU A 372 -45.47 5.17 39.61
CA GLU A 372 -45.81 4.28 40.72
C GLU A 372 -47.32 3.96 40.70
N ALA A 373 -47.65 2.66 40.78
CA ALA A 373 -48.99 2.18 41.05
C ALA A 373 -49.26 2.23 42.56
N SER A 374 -50.18 3.10 42.97
CA SER A 374 -50.72 3.14 44.33
C SER A 374 -51.84 2.10 44.49
N VAL A 375 -51.70 1.29 45.55
CA VAL A 375 -52.70 0.38 46.12
C VAL A 375 -53.49 1.13 47.21
N GLU A 376 -54.70 0.63 47.50
CA GLU A 376 -55.74 1.05 48.48
C GLU A 376 -56.91 1.84 47.82
N LEU A 377 -58.18 1.43 47.90
CA LEU A 377 -58.94 0.53 48.78
C LEU A 377 -60.09 -0.14 47.99
#